data_AF-A0A7K7A857-F1
#
_entry.id   AF-A0A7K7A857-F1
#
_cell.length_a   1.000
_cell.length_b   1.000
_cell.length_c   1.000
_cell.angle_alpha   90.00
_cell.angle_beta   90.00
_cell.angle_gamma   90.00
#
_symmetry.space_group_name_H-M   'P 1'
#
loop_
_entity.id
_entity.type
_entity.pdbx_description
1 polymer ?
#
loop_
_entity_poly.entity_id
_entity_poly.type
_entity_poly.pdbx_seq_one_letter_code
_entity_poly.pdbx_strand_id
1 'polypeptide(L)'
;IAMAAQMTDSHRRFLQILMSHGIMEGSEARKLHRHCCEIHKVYYAHDKLDDFINTINIHLQPLFMQIRKGMSEDDGRVRYALVNLAETEITKMASDYAENELELFRKIMDLIILSENGFASSTEILNFADQLKTKKMKKKEAEQVLKLFVEDKWLSEKNGEYTLHTRCIMEMEQYILSNYQGVARKCNICHSLAIQSQVCETCGIGMHLPCVGKYFKAQTEPHCPHCNDFWPHEIP
;
A
#
# COMPACT_ATOMS: atom_id res chain seq x y z
N ILE A 1 27.39 20.86 -1.50
CA ILE A 1 27.01 19.59 -2.14
C ILE A 1 27.36 18.50 -1.14
N ALA A 2 26.38 17.96 -0.40
CA ALA A 2 26.64 16.85 0.51
C ALA A 2 27.11 15.65 -0.31
N MET A 3 28.26 15.05 0.03
CA MET A 3 28.71 13.81 -0.61
C MET A 3 27.61 12.77 -0.37
N ALA A 4 26.93 12.34 -1.44
CA ALA A 4 25.95 11.28 -1.34
C ALA A 4 26.64 10.05 -0.73
N ALA A 5 26.02 9.45 0.28
CA ALA A 5 26.54 8.23 0.88
C ALA A 5 26.74 7.16 -0.22
N GLN A 6 27.93 6.56 -0.23
CA GLN A 6 28.30 5.61 -1.27
C GLN A 6 27.49 4.32 -1.12
N MET A 7 26.86 3.89 -2.21
CA MET A 7 26.16 2.59 -2.23
C MET A 7 27.18 1.45 -2.25
N THR A 8 27.10 0.58 -1.25
CA THR A 8 27.96 -0.62 -1.11
C THR A 8 27.24 -1.90 -1.52
N ASP A 9 27.95 -3.02 -1.55
CA ASP A 9 27.35 -4.33 -1.87
C ASP A 9 26.31 -4.79 -0.84
N SER A 10 26.39 -4.34 0.42
CA SER A 10 25.34 -4.61 1.41
C SER A 10 24.01 -4.00 1.00
N HIS A 11 24.02 -2.78 0.45
CA HIS A 11 22.83 -2.10 -0.07
C HIS A 11 22.28 -2.82 -1.30
N ARG A 12 23.14 -3.26 -2.23
CA ARG A 12 22.74 -4.02 -3.43
C ARG A 12 22.09 -5.35 -3.06
N ARG A 13 22.68 -6.08 -2.10
CA ARG A 13 22.15 -7.36 -1.62
C ARG A 13 20.80 -7.18 -0.92
N PHE A 14 20.66 -6.13 -0.09
CA PHE A 14 19.39 -5.78 0.54
C PHE A 14 18.31 -5.54 -0.51
N LEU A 15 18.59 -4.73 -1.52
CA LEU A 15 17.65 -4.42 -2.60
C LEU A 15 17.26 -5.68 -3.38
N GLN A 16 18.20 -6.55 -3.73
CA GLN A 16 17.93 -7.81 -4.44
C GLN A 16 16.96 -8.72 -3.65
N ILE A 17 17.19 -8.88 -2.35
CA ILE A 17 16.33 -9.70 -1.50
C ILE A 17 14.96 -9.04 -1.32
N LEU A 18 14.89 -7.71 -1.16
CA LEU A 18 13.61 -7.01 -1.09
C LEU A 18 12.79 -7.21 -2.38
N MET A 19 13.43 -7.09 -3.55
CA MET A 19 12.78 -7.30 -4.85
C MET A 19 12.26 -8.72 -5.02
N SER A 20 12.98 -9.74 -4.55
CA SER A 20 12.54 -11.13 -4.66
C SER A 20 11.32 -11.45 -3.79
N HIS A 21 11.11 -10.72 -2.70
CA HIS A 21 9.94 -10.87 -1.83
C HIS A 21 8.77 -9.97 -2.25
N GLY A 22 9.04 -8.90 -3.01
CA GLY A 22 8.06 -7.89 -3.44
C GLY A 22 7.64 -6.92 -2.33
N ILE A 23 7.35 -7.45 -1.13
CA ILE A 23 7.05 -6.67 0.07
C ILE A 23 7.62 -7.39 1.30
N MET A 24 8.05 -6.63 2.31
CA MET A 24 8.69 -7.17 3.51
C MET A 24 8.20 -6.48 4.78
N GLU A 25 7.87 -7.24 5.82
CA GLU A 25 7.54 -6.66 7.14
C GLU A 25 8.77 -5.96 7.74
N GLY A 26 8.57 -4.89 8.51
CA GLY A 26 9.66 -4.11 9.08
C GLY A 26 10.55 -4.88 10.06
N SER A 27 10.02 -5.92 10.72
CA SER A 27 10.82 -6.84 11.55
C SER A 27 11.82 -7.63 10.69
N GLU A 28 11.37 -8.17 9.55
CA GLU A 28 12.20 -8.89 8.58
C GLU A 28 13.17 -7.95 7.86
N ALA A 29 12.75 -6.74 7.48
CA ALA A 29 13.64 -5.74 6.89
C ALA A 29 14.80 -5.37 7.83
N ARG A 30 14.55 -5.27 9.15
CA ARG A 30 15.61 -5.05 10.15
C ARG A 30 16.55 -6.24 10.28
N LYS A 31 16.04 -7.47 10.24
CA LYS A 31 16.86 -8.70 10.23
C LYS A 31 17.74 -8.75 8.97
N LEU A 32 17.15 -8.44 7.82
CA LEU A 32 17.85 -8.39 6.54
C LEU A 32 18.96 -7.33 6.54
N HIS A 33 18.68 -6.13 7.04
CA HIS A 33 19.68 -5.07 7.18
C HIS A 33 20.87 -5.54 8.02
N ARG A 34 20.62 -6.15 9.19
CA ARG A 34 21.68 -6.74 10.02
C ARG A 34 22.51 -7.76 9.24
N HIS A 35 21.83 -8.71 8.61
CA HIS A 35 22.46 -9.80 7.86
C HIS A 35 23.35 -9.28 6.72
N CYS A 36 22.85 -8.31 5.93
CA CYS A 36 23.62 -7.69 4.86
C CYS A 36 24.85 -6.94 5.40
N CYS A 37 24.72 -6.27 6.55
CA CYS A 37 25.86 -5.57 7.14
C CYS A 37 26.94 -6.54 7.66
N GLU A 38 26.53 -7.64 8.30
CA GLU A 38 27.44 -8.68 8.80
C GLU A 38 28.21 -9.36 7.67
N ILE A 39 27.54 -9.77 6.58
CA ILE A 39 28.17 -10.43 5.43
C ILE A 39 29.23 -9.54 4.78
N HIS A 40 28.92 -8.26 4.58
CA HIS A 40 29.79 -7.33 3.87
C HIS A 40 30.72 -6.55 4.81
N LYS A 41 30.75 -6.90 6.11
CA LYS A 41 31.60 -6.28 7.14
C LYS A 41 31.48 -4.75 7.21
N VAL A 42 30.26 -4.24 7.06
CA VAL A 42 29.96 -2.81 7.20
C VAL A 42 29.35 -2.53 8.57
N TYR A 43 29.50 -1.29 9.05
CA TYR A 43 28.93 -0.87 10.33
C TYR A 43 27.42 -1.08 10.36
N TYR A 44 26.93 -1.71 11.42
CA TYR A 44 25.52 -1.93 11.68
C TYR A 44 25.10 -1.21 12.97
N ALA A 45 23.99 -0.48 12.88
CA ALA A 45 23.27 0.03 14.03
C ALA A 45 21.78 -0.22 13.84
N HIS A 46 21.10 -0.61 14.93
CA HIS A 46 19.73 -1.12 14.88
C HIS A 46 18.71 -0.06 14.44
N ASP A 47 18.94 1.19 14.80
CA ASP A 47 18.14 2.38 14.51
C ASP A 47 18.45 3.01 13.14
N LYS A 48 19.45 2.49 12.41
CA LYS A 48 19.94 3.07 11.14
C LYS A 48 19.34 2.47 9.88
N LEU A 49 18.24 1.71 9.98
CA LEU A 49 17.57 1.15 8.80
C LEU A 49 17.06 2.25 7.85
N ASP A 50 16.45 3.31 8.38
CA ASP A 50 15.89 4.38 7.55
C ASP A 50 17.02 5.14 6.82
N ASP A 51 18.16 5.39 7.47
CA ASP A 51 19.35 6.00 6.84
C ASP A 51 19.96 5.08 5.75
N PHE A 52 19.99 3.77 6.01
CA PHE A 52 20.44 2.77 5.05
C PHE A 52 19.56 2.73 3.80
N ILE A 53 18.23 2.76 3.99
CA ILE A 53 17.26 2.82 2.90
C ILE A 53 17.35 4.14 2.15
N ASN A 54 17.53 5.27 2.84
CA ASN A 54 17.70 6.58 2.20
C ASN A 54 18.93 6.60 1.28
N THR A 55 20.02 5.94 1.70
CA THR A 55 21.19 5.75 0.83
C THR A 55 20.81 5.01 -0.44
N ILE A 56 20.04 3.92 -0.37
CA ILE A 56 19.56 3.20 -1.56
C ILE A 56 18.68 4.11 -2.44
N ASN A 57 17.73 4.82 -1.83
CA ASN A 57 16.77 5.67 -2.55
C ASN A 57 17.43 6.79 -3.34
N ILE A 58 18.52 7.39 -2.85
CA ILE A 58 19.30 8.39 -3.60
C ILE A 58 19.80 7.80 -4.94
N HIS A 59 20.24 6.54 -4.95
CA HIS A 59 20.72 5.87 -6.16
C HIS A 59 19.59 5.31 -7.04
N LEU A 60 18.39 5.08 -6.48
CA LEU A 60 17.21 4.66 -7.24
C LEU A 60 16.44 5.83 -7.88
N GLN A 61 16.61 7.05 -7.37
CA GLN A 61 15.89 8.24 -7.84
C GLN A 61 16.03 8.48 -9.37
N PRO A 62 17.21 8.33 -10.00
CA PRO A 62 17.35 8.47 -11.46
C PRO A 62 16.54 7.43 -12.27
N LEU A 63 16.15 6.33 -11.63
CA LEU A 63 15.33 5.27 -12.23
C LEU A 63 13.84 5.45 -11.92
N PHE A 64 13.45 6.56 -11.29
CA PHE A 64 12.10 6.80 -10.79
C PHE A 64 11.61 5.68 -9.87
N MET A 65 12.50 5.08 -9.08
CA MET A 65 12.15 4.05 -8.10
C MET A 65 12.52 4.49 -6.70
N GLN A 66 11.80 3.96 -5.71
CA GLN A 66 12.18 4.11 -4.31
C GLN A 66 11.67 2.95 -3.46
N ILE A 67 12.41 2.61 -2.42
CA ILE A 67 11.92 1.78 -1.33
C ILE A 67 11.07 2.70 -0.44
N ARG A 68 9.78 2.39 -0.34
CA ARG A 68 8.87 3.08 0.58
C ARG A 68 8.61 2.25 1.81
N LYS A 69 8.30 2.97 2.89
CA LYS A 69 7.72 2.46 4.12
C LYS A 69 6.22 2.72 4.08
N GLY A 70 5.41 1.69 4.26
CA GLY A 70 3.96 1.78 4.35
C GLY A 70 3.46 1.09 5.61
N MET A 71 2.27 1.45 6.07
CA MET A 71 1.57 0.75 7.14
C MET A 71 0.42 -0.04 6.52
N SER A 72 0.27 -1.28 6.94
CA SER A 72 -0.92 -2.03 6.61
C SER A 72 -2.15 -1.46 7.29
N GLU A 73 -3.24 -1.40 6.54
CA GLU A 73 -4.53 -0.99 7.08
C GLU A 73 -5.22 -2.12 7.85
N ASP A 74 -4.82 -3.38 7.63
CA ASP A 74 -5.39 -4.56 8.30
C ASP A 74 -4.81 -4.85 9.69
N ASP A 75 -3.47 -4.85 9.82
CA ASP A 75 -2.78 -5.27 11.04
C ASP A 75 -1.94 -4.16 11.68
N GLY A 76 -1.88 -2.98 11.04
CA GLY A 76 -1.09 -1.84 11.53
C GLY A 76 0.42 -2.04 11.53
N ARG A 77 0.92 -3.13 10.90
CA ARG A 77 2.35 -3.43 10.80
C ARG A 77 2.99 -2.62 9.68
N VAL A 78 4.24 -2.24 9.93
CA VAL A 78 5.06 -1.53 8.94
C VAL A 78 5.58 -2.53 7.91
N ARG A 79 5.45 -2.19 6.63
CA ARG A 79 5.97 -2.96 5.50
C ARG A 79 6.83 -2.07 4.60
N TYR A 80 7.78 -2.68 3.91
CA TYR A 80 8.67 -2.05 2.95
C TYR A 80 8.49 -2.69 1.58
N ALA A 81 8.43 -1.88 0.54
CA ALA A 81 8.36 -2.35 -0.84
C ALA A 81 9.12 -1.38 -1.77
N LEU A 82 9.66 -1.92 -2.86
CA LEU A 82 10.19 -1.13 -3.96
C LEU A 82 9.02 -0.69 -4.85
N VAL A 83 8.83 0.61 -5.00
CA VAL A 83 7.76 1.20 -5.82
C VAL A 83 8.35 1.99 -6.97
N ASN A 84 7.59 2.05 -8.06
CA ASN A 84 7.83 2.94 -9.18
C ASN A 84 7.14 4.29 -8.90
N LEU A 85 7.80 5.39 -9.26
CA LEU A 85 7.33 6.76 -9.10
C LEU A 85 6.86 7.38 -10.41
N ALA A 86 7.04 6.69 -11.54
CA ALA A 86 6.50 7.14 -12.81
C ALA A 86 4.97 7.14 -12.74
N GLU A 87 4.35 8.24 -13.17
CA GLU A 87 2.89 8.50 -13.06
C GLU A 87 2.01 7.48 -13.80
N THR A 88 2.60 6.56 -14.55
CA THR A 88 1.91 5.48 -15.25
C THR A 88 1.90 4.19 -14.40
N GLU A 89 1.55 4.24 -13.11
CA GLU A 89 1.69 3.10 -12.17
C GLU A 89 0.97 1.81 -12.63
N ILE A 90 -0.05 1.91 -13.52
CA ILE A 90 -0.67 0.76 -14.20
C ILE A 90 0.33 -0.03 -15.08
N THR A 91 1.48 0.55 -15.49
CA THR A 91 2.41 -0.09 -16.45
C THR A 91 2.98 -1.41 -15.98
N LYS A 92 3.14 -1.62 -14.66
CA LYS A 92 3.67 -2.88 -14.15
C LYS A 92 2.63 -3.99 -14.21
N MET A 93 1.37 -3.68 -13.93
CA MET A 93 0.29 -4.63 -14.23
C MET A 93 0.12 -4.80 -15.73
N ALA A 94 0.31 -3.73 -16.52
CA ALA A 94 0.11 -3.79 -17.96
C ALA A 94 1.10 -4.70 -18.70
N SER A 95 2.27 -5.02 -18.12
CA SER A 95 3.16 -6.04 -18.67
C SER A 95 2.72 -7.46 -18.38
N ASP A 96 1.99 -7.67 -17.27
CA ASP A 96 1.73 -8.99 -16.70
C ASP A 96 0.30 -9.48 -16.97
N TYR A 97 -0.63 -8.58 -17.29
CA TYR A 97 -2.06 -8.88 -17.48
C TYR A 97 -2.60 -8.41 -18.83
N ALA A 98 -3.63 -9.11 -19.32
CA ALA A 98 -4.37 -8.76 -20.52
C ALA A 98 -5.25 -7.51 -20.31
N GLU A 99 -5.63 -6.85 -21.41
CA GLU A 99 -6.36 -5.57 -21.36
C GLU A 99 -7.70 -5.66 -20.59
N ASN A 100 -8.40 -6.78 -20.71
CA ASN A 100 -9.66 -7.06 -20.01
C ASN A 100 -9.47 -7.36 -18.52
N GLU A 101 -8.35 -7.96 -18.13
CA GLU A 101 -7.98 -8.17 -16.73
C GLU A 101 -7.63 -6.83 -16.07
N LEU A 102 -6.91 -5.96 -16.79
CA LEU A 102 -6.63 -4.59 -16.34
C LEU A 102 -7.91 -3.75 -16.24
N GLU A 103 -8.87 -3.93 -17.16
CA GLU A 103 -10.18 -3.28 -17.07
C GLU A 103 -10.96 -3.75 -15.83
N LEU A 104 -10.96 -5.05 -15.57
CA LEU A 104 -11.55 -5.62 -14.35
C LEU A 104 -10.88 -5.05 -13.09
N PHE A 105 -9.54 -4.96 -13.06
CA PHE A 105 -8.82 -4.39 -11.92
C PHE A 105 -9.19 -2.93 -11.67
N ARG A 106 -9.27 -2.10 -12.72
CA ARG A 106 -9.74 -0.70 -12.58
C ARG A 106 -11.15 -0.63 -12.01
N LYS A 107 -12.04 -1.53 -12.44
CA LYS A 107 -13.40 -1.62 -11.88
C LYS A 107 -13.40 -2.03 -10.41
N ILE A 108 -12.54 -2.97 -10.03
CA ILE A 108 -12.37 -3.36 -8.62
C ILE A 108 -11.86 -2.18 -7.78
N MET A 109 -10.89 -1.40 -8.28
CA MET A 109 -10.45 -0.18 -7.62
C MET A 109 -11.58 0.83 -7.45
N ASP A 110 -12.41 1.06 -8.49
CA ASP A 110 -13.58 1.94 -8.39
C ASP A 110 -14.49 1.49 -7.23
N LEU A 111 -14.83 0.20 -7.17
CA LEU A 111 -15.69 -0.35 -6.12
C LEU A 111 -15.10 -0.19 -4.72
N ILE A 112 -13.80 -0.47 -4.55
CA ILE A 112 -13.12 -0.39 -3.25
C ILE A 112 -12.97 1.07 -2.79
N ILE A 113 -12.60 1.98 -3.68
CA ILE A 113 -12.34 3.39 -3.31
C ILE A 113 -13.65 4.14 -3.05
N LEU A 114 -14.74 3.76 -3.73
CA LEU A 114 -16.06 4.37 -3.55
C LEU A 114 -16.85 3.74 -2.39
N SER A 115 -16.43 2.60 -1.86
CA SER A 115 -17.13 1.97 -0.73
C SER A 115 -16.78 2.64 0.60
N GLU A 116 -17.70 2.56 1.56
CA GLU A 116 -17.52 3.19 2.87
C GLU A 116 -16.46 2.47 3.72
N ASN A 117 -16.33 1.15 3.56
CA ASN A 117 -15.44 0.31 4.36
C ASN A 117 -14.12 -0.06 3.65
N GLY A 118 -13.93 0.35 2.39
CA GLY A 118 -12.76 0.00 1.60
C GLY A 118 -12.72 -1.47 1.19
N PHE A 119 -13.88 -2.09 0.97
CA PHE A 119 -14.02 -3.44 0.43
C PHE A 119 -15.02 -3.48 -0.74
N ALA A 120 -14.88 -4.49 -1.59
CA ALA A 120 -15.82 -4.83 -2.65
C ALA A 120 -16.15 -6.32 -2.60
N SER A 121 -17.43 -6.67 -2.69
CA SER A 121 -17.86 -8.07 -2.60
C SER A 121 -17.55 -8.85 -3.89
N SER A 122 -17.22 -10.13 -3.76
CA SER A 122 -17.03 -11.04 -4.90
C SER A 122 -18.22 -11.02 -5.87
N THR A 123 -19.45 -11.01 -5.35
CA THR A 123 -20.67 -11.00 -6.16
C THR A 123 -20.79 -9.73 -6.99
N GLU A 124 -20.49 -8.57 -6.40
CA GLU A 124 -20.48 -7.29 -7.09
C GLU A 124 -19.43 -7.27 -8.21
N ILE A 125 -18.19 -7.68 -7.91
CA ILE A 125 -17.11 -7.74 -8.89
C ILE A 125 -17.47 -8.66 -10.07
N LEU A 126 -17.98 -9.87 -9.78
CA LEU A 126 -18.32 -10.85 -10.81
C LEU A 126 -19.50 -10.43 -11.70
N ASN A 127 -20.38 -9.55 -11.22
CA ASN A 127 -21.46 -9.00 -12.05
C ASN A 127 -20.96 -7.97 -13.07
N PHE A 128 -19.78 -7.38 -12.85
CA PHE A 128 -19.13 -6.50 -13.83
C PHE A 128 -18.33 -7.24 -14.89
N ALA A 129 -17.92 -8.49 -14.65
CA ALA A 129 -17.14 -9.30 -15.59
C ALA A 129 -17.82 -9.44 -16.97
N ASP A 130 -19.15 -9.56 -16.98
CA ASP A 130 -19.96 -9.67 -18.21
C ASP A 130 -20.19 -8.30 -18.90
N GLN A 131 -19.79 -7.20 -18.26
CA GLN A 131 -19.97 -5.81 -18.72
C GLN A 131 -18.66 -5.16 -19.20
N LEU A 132 -17.53 -5.88 -19.16
CA LEU A 132 -16.24 -5.40 -19.66
C LEU A 132 -16.34 -5.04 -21.15
N LYS A 133 -15.77 -3.88 -21.50
CA LYS A 133 -15.84 -3.32 -22.86
C LYS A 133 -14.84 -3.96 -23.80
N THR A 134 -13.64 -4.27 -23.31
CA THR A 134 -12.55 -4.85 -24.10
C THR A 134 -12.88 -6.29 -24.51
N LYS A 135 -13.14 -7.15 -23.53
CA LYS A 135 -13.57 -8.53 -23.72
C LYS A 135 -14.36 -8.99 -22.50
N LYS A 136 -15.61 -9.39 -22.72
CA LYS A 136 -16.45 -9.98 -21.68
C LYS A 136 -15.81 -11.25 -21.13
N MET A 137 -15.88 -11.39 -19.82
CA MET A 137 -15.25 -12.46 -19.08
C MET A 137 -16.32 -13.30 -18.40
N LYS A 138 -16.24 -14.63 -18.51
CA LYS A 138 -17.16 -15.51 -17.77
C LYS A 138 -16.86 -15.39 -16.27
N LYS A 139 -17.87 -15.53 -15.41
CA LYS A 139 -17.69 -15.50 -13.94
C LYS A 139 -16.55 -16.40 -13.44
N LYS A 140 -16.44 -17.62 -13.96
CA LYS A 140 -15.35 -18.56 -13.60
C LYS A 140 -13.95 -18.05 -14.01
N GLU A 141 -13.84 -17.35 -15.12
CA GLU A 141 -12.59 -16.73 -15.57
C GLU A 141 -12.24 -15.53 -14.66
N ALA A 142 -13.24 -14.72 -14.30
CA ALA A 142 -13.05 -13.60 -13.37
C ALA A 142 -12.64 -14.05 -11.96
N GLU A 143 -13.19 -15.16 -11.46
CA GLU A 143 -12.76 -15.77 -10.20
C GLU A 143 -11.29 -16.22 -10.24
N GLN A 144 -10.80 -16.69 -11.39
CA GLN A 144 -9.39 -17.06 -11.56
C GLN A 144 -8.50 -15.83 -11.55
N VAL A 145 -8.89 -14.77 -12.26
CA VAL A 145 -8.16 -13.50 -12.29
C VAL A 145 -8.10 -12.85 -10.90
N LEU A 146 -9.19 -12.90 -10.12
CA LEU A 146 -9.21 -12.44 -8.74
C LEU A 146 -8.19 -13.18 -7.85
N LYS A 147 -8.06 -14.50 -8.02
CA LYS A 147 -7.06 -15.29 -7.30
C LYS A 147 -5.64 -14.87 -7.68
N LEU A 148 -5.38 -14.65 -8.97
CA LEU A 148 -4.08 -14.16 -9.44
C LEU A 148 -3.75 -12.80 -8.83
N PHE A 149 -4.69 -11.86 -8.80
CA PHE A 149 -4.47 -10.56 -8.14
C PHE A 149 -4.14 -10.68 -6.64
N VAL A 150 -4.70 -11.68 -5.94
CA VAL A 150 -4.36 -11.94 -4.53
C VAL A 150 -2.98 -12.60 -4.37
N GLU A 151 -2.65 -13.55 -5.25
CA GLU A 151 -1.35 -14.22 -5.29
C GLU A 151 -0.23 -13.20 -5.56
N ASP A 152 -0.45 -12.32 -6.54
CA ASP A 152 0.50 -11.29 -6.97
C ASP A 152 0.52 -10.04 -6.08
N LYS A 153 -0.27 -10.04 -5.00
CA LYS A 153 -0.28 -8.99 -3.96
C LYS A 153 -0.80 -7.63 -4.46
N TRP A 154 -1.74 -7.65 -5.41
CA TRP A 154 -2.55 -6.50 -5.80
C TRP A 154 -3.79 -6.37 -4.90
N LEU A 155 -4.46 -7.49 -4.63
CA LEU A 155 -5.63 -7.54 -3.77
C LEU A 155 -5.39 -8.38 -2.52
N SER A 156 -6.24 -8.18 -1.52
CA SER A 156 -6.37 -9.05 -0.34
C SER A 156 -7.83 -9.47 -0.22
N GLU A 157 -8.05 -10.75 0.05
CA GLU A 157 -9.39 -11.33 0.20
C GLU A 157 -9.65 -11.65 1.67
N LYS A 158 -10.87 -11.34 2.13
CA LYS A 158 -11.39 -11.67 3.46
C LYS A 158 -12.87 -11.99 3.34
N ASN A 159 -13.26 -13.23 3.65
CA ASN A 159 -14.66 -13.66 3.72
C ASN A 159 -15.50 -13.37 2.45
N GLY A 160 -14.90 -13.49 1.28
CA GLY A 160 -15.56 -13.22 -0.01
C GLY A 160 -15.58 -11.74 -0.41
N GLU A 161 -14.91 -10.87 0.34
CA GLU A 161 -14.71 -9.46 0.03
C GLU A 161 -13.23 -9.17 -0.29
N TYR A 162 -13.00 -8.19 -1.16
CA TYR A 162 -11.67 -7.82 -1.64
C TYR A 162 -11.35 -6.37 -1.27
N THR A 163 -10.10 -6.13 -0.91
CA THR A 163 -9.51 -4.80 -0.71
C THR A 163 -8.16 -4.71 -1.45
N LEU A 164 -7.62 -3.50 -1.57
CA LEU A 164 -6.27 -3.31 -2.09
C LEU A 164 -5.25 -3.84 -1.08
N HIS A 165 -4.31 -4.65 -1.57
CA HIS A 165 -3.20 -5.10 -0.73
C HIS A 165 -2.24 -3.93 -0.45
N THR A 166 -1.54 -3.95 0.68
CA THR A 166 -0.63 -2.86 1.11
C THR A 166 0.39 -2.49 0.04
N ARG A 167 0.93 -3.48 -0.68
CA ARG A 167 1.86 -3.25 -1.81
C ARG A 167 1.21 -2.42 -2.90
N CYS A 168 -0.02 -2.74 -3.28
CA CYS A 168 -0.78 -2.00 -4.27
C CYS A 168 -1.01 -0.56 -3.81
N ILE A 169 -1.41 -0.35 -2.55
CA ILE A 169 -1.61 1.01 -2.00
C ILE A 169 -0.32 1.82 -2.08
N MET A 170 0.83 1.23 -1.68
CA MET A 170 2.13 1.91 -1.74
C MET A 170 2.58 2.24 -3.16
N GLU A 171 2.28 1.36 -4.11
CA GLU A 171 2.67 1.44 -5.51
C GLU A 171 1.71 2.28 -6.35
N MET A 172 0.46 2.47 -5.92
CA MET A 172 -0.58 3.20 -6.67
C MET A 172 -1.05 4.48 -5.98
N GLU A 173 -0.42 4.89 -4.87
CA GLU A 173 -0.89 6.01 -4.05
C GLU A 173 -1.02 7.31 -4.87
N GLN A 174 -0.01 7.63 -5.70
CA GLN A 174 -0.03 8.87 -6.47
C GLN A 174 -1.10 8.81 -7.57
N TYR A 175 -1.21 7.67 -8.26
CA TYR A 175 -2.27 7.44 -9.23
C TYR A 175 -3.67 7.59 -8.60
N ILE A 176 -3.92 6.93 -7.46
CA ILE A 176 -5.24 6.94 -6.82
C ILE A 176 -5.61 8.36 -6.37
N LEU A 177 -4.70 9.06 -5.69
CA LEU A 177 -4.95 10.43 -5.23
C LEU A 177 -5.20 11.41 -6.39
N SER A 178 -4.56 11.17 -7.55
CA SER A 178 -4.71 12.04 -8.72
C SER A 178 -5.99 11.76 -9.51
N ASN A 179 -6.45 10.50 -9.58
CA ASN A 179 -7.60 10.10 -10.40
C ASN A 179 -8.92 10.04 -9.63
N TYR A 180 -8.89 9.85 -8.30
CA TYR A 180 -10.08 9.78 -7.45
C TYR A 180 -10.21 11.01 -6.55
N GLN A 181 -9.98 12.19 -7.12
CA GLN A 181 -10.05 13.46 -6.39
C GLN A 181 -11.42 13.66 -5.77
N GLY A 182 -11.45 14.06 -4.49
CA GLY A 182 -12.68 14.26 -3.71
C GLY A 182 -13.27 12.99 -3.10
N VAL A 183 -12.81 11.80 -3.52
CA VAL A 183 -13.21 10.50 -2.95
C VAL A 183 -12.07 9.90 -2.14
N ALA A 184 -10.89 9.79 -2.75
CA ALA A 184 -9.70 9.28 -2.08
C ALA A 184 -9.25 10.25 -0.98
N ARG A 185 -8.96 9.70 0.21
CA ARG A 185 -8.58 10.47 1.38
C ARG A 185 -7.18 10.12 1.83
N LYS A 186 -6.50 11.09 2.44
CA LYS A 186 -5.29 10.86 3.22
C LYS A 186 -5.66 10.74 4.69
N CYS A 187 -5.00 9.82 5.39
CA CYS A 187 -5.13 9.74 6.83
C CYS A 187 -4.60 11.02 7.49
N ASN A 188 -5.35 11.57 8.46
CA ASN A 188 -4.95 12.78 9.18
C ASN A 188 -3.71 12.60 10.07
N ILE A 189 -3.32 11.36 10.38
CA ILE A 189 -2.18 11.05 11.26
C ILE A 189 -0.91 10.74 10.48
N CYS A 190 -0.98 9.82 9.50
CA CYS A 190 0.21 9.39 8.76
C CYS A 190 0.36 10.08 7.40
N HIS A 191 -0.66 10.80 6.94
CA HIS A 191 -0.72 11.51 5.66
C HIS A 191 -0.56 10.63 4.40
N SER A 192 -0.64 9.31 4.55
CA SER A 192 -0.76 8.36 3.43
C SER A 192 -2.21 8.18 3.00
N LEU A 193 -2.42 7.76 1.75
CA LEU A 193 -3.70 7.28 1.24
C LEU A 193 -4.33 6.28 2.21
N ALA A 194 -5.63 6.44 2.44
CA ALA A 194 -6.43 5.60 3.31
C ALA A 194 -7.59 4.98 2.54
N ILE A 195 -7.55 3.66 2.38
CA ILE A 195 -8.64 2.87 1.76
C ILE A 195 -9.65 2.48 2.85
N GLN A 196 -9.16 1.97 3.97
CA GLN A 196 -9.94 1.53 5.13
C GLN A 196 -9.73 2.53 6.26
N SER A 197 -10.72 3.41 6.45
CA SER A 197 -10.62 4.49 7.42
C SER A 197 -11.94 4.78 8.12
N GLN A 198 -11.83 5.25 9.36
CA GLN A 198 -12.93 5.90 10.05
C GLN A 198 -12.92 7.39 9.71
N VAL A 199 -14.10 7.94 9.47
CA VAL A 199 -14.27 9.33 9.03
C VAL A 199 -15.00 10.13 10.10
N CYS A 200 -14.48 11.29 10.47
CA CYS A 200 -15.18 12.21 11.37
C CYS A 200 -16.48 12.70 10.71
N GLU A 201 -17.62 12.55 11.37
CA GLU A 201 -18.92 12.95 10.84
C GLU A 201 -19.05 14.48 10.68
N THR A 202 -18.37 15.26 11.52
CA THR A 202 -18.48 16.73 11.43
C THR A 202 -17.59 17.34 10.35
N CYS A 203 -16.30 16.97 10.31
CA CYS A 203 -15.32 17.63 9.43
C CYS A 203 -14.78 16.75 8.30
N GLY A 204 -15.13 15.46 8.25
CA GLY A 204 -14.79 14.58 7.15
C GLY A 204 -13.34 14.11 7.08
N ILE A 205 -12.50 14.39 8.09
CA ILE A 205 -11.15 13.81 8.12
C ILE A 205 -11.20 12.29 8.23
N GLY A 206 -10.34 11.60 7.48
CA GLY A 206 -10.19 10.15 7.56
C GLY A 206 -9.00 9.75 8.42
N MET A 207 -9.11 8.66 9.16
CA MET A 207 -8.00 8.03 9.88
C MET A 207 -8.01 6.52 9.67
N HIS A 208 -6.85 5.94 9.30
CA HIS A 208 -6.71 4.48 9.25
C HIS A 208 -7.09 3.85 10.58
N LEU A 209 -7.69 2.66 10.58
CA LEU A 209 -8.05 1.95 11.81
C LEU A 209 -6.84 1.79 12.76
N PRO A 210 -5.64 1.37 12.30
CA PRO A 210 -4.47 1.31 13.17
C PRO A 210 -3.96 2.67 13.65
N CYS A 211 -4.21 3.76 12.90
CA CYS A 211 -3.88 5.12 13.36
C CYS A 211 -4.83 5.59 14.45
N VAL A 212 -6.13 5.30 14.32
CA VAL A 212 -7.16 5.54 15.35
C VAL A 212 -6.77 4.83 16.64
N GLY A 213 -6.55 3.51 16.60
CA GLY A 213 -6.19 2.72 17.77
C GLY A 213 -4.92 3.23 18.47
N LYS A 214 -3.91 3.66 17.70
CA LYS A 214 -2.68 4.26 18.27
C LYS A 214 -2.91 5.65 18.87
N TYR A 215 -3.67 6.51 18.19
CA TYR A 215 -3.89 7.90 18.60
C TYR A 215 -4.78 8.00 19.84
N PHE A 216 -5.83 7.16 19.92
CA PHE A 216 -6.80 7.18 21.01
C PHE A 216 -6.52 6.18 22.14
N LYS A 217 -5.45 5.38 22.06
CA LYS A 217 -5.15 4.28 22.99
C LYS A 217 -5.31 4.59 24.49
N ALA A 218 -5.00 5.81 24.91
CA ALA A 218 -5.04 6.25 26.31
C ALA A 218 -6.12 7.30 26.60
N GLN A 219 -7.02 7.55 25.65
CA GLN A 219 -8.05 8.57 25.77
C GLN A 219 -9.37 7.91 26.18
N THR A 220 -9.94 8.37 27.30
CA THR A 220 -11.27 7.93 27.76
C THR A 220 -12.40 8.57 26.97
N GLU A 221 -12.14 9.75 26.39
CA GLU A 221 -13.11 10.50 25.60
C GLU A 221 -12.45 10.92 24.27
N PRO A 222 -12.48 10.04 23.26
CA PRO A 222 -11.86 10.28 21.97
C PRO A 222 -12.44 11.51 21.26
N HIS A 223 -11.59 12.47 20.90
CA HIS A 223 -11.98 13.66 20.14
C HIS A 223 -11.20 13.76 18.83
N CYS A 224 -11.90 14.20 17.78
CA CYS A 224 -11.34 14.43 16.46
C CYS A 224 -10.12 15.37 16.53
N PRO A 225 -8.94 14.97 16.02
CA PRO A 225 -7.73 15.80 16.06
C PRO A 225 -7.82 17.11 15.26
N HIS A 226 -8.87 17.29 14.44
CA HIS A 226 -9.04 18.46 13.59
C HIS A 226 -10.13 19.42 14.10
N CYS A 227 -11.36 18.95 14.33
CA CYS A 227 -12.46 19.81 14.79
C CYS A 227 -12.74 19.73 16.29
N ASN A 228 -12.08 18.81 17.01
CA ASN A 228 -12.29 18.59 18.44
C ASN A 228 -13.72 18.17 18.83
N ASP A 229 -14.52 17.63 17.90
CA ASP A 229 -15.78 16.96 18.24
C ASP A 229 -15.53 15.52 18.72
N PHE A 230 -16.50 14.96 19.43
CA PHE A 230 -16.49 13.56 19.87
C PHE A 230 -16.30 12.62 18.67
N TRP A 231 -15.42 11.63 18.80
CA TRP A 231 -15.20 10.61 17.78
C TRP A 231 -16.27 9.51 17.91
N PRO A 232 -17.19 9.37 16.94
CA PRO A 232 -18.38 8.54 17.11
C PRO A 232 -18.13 7.04 16.95
N HIS A 233 -16.95 6.66 16.45
CA HIS A 233 -16.63 5.27 16.10
C HIS A 233 -15.94 4.52 17.24
N GLU A 234 -16.15 3.21 17.30
CA GLU A 234 -15.41 2.32 18.20
C GLU A 234 -13.90 2.37 17.89
N ILE A 235 -13.09 2.50 18.94
CA ILE A 235 -11.63 2.57 18.82
C ILE A 235 -11.07 1.14 18.70
N PRO A 236 -10.36 0.80 17.61
CA PRO A 236 -9.76 -0.53 17.41
C PRO A 236 -8.61 -0.86 18.37
#